data_AF-A0A7K9IFQ4-F1
#
_entry.id   AF-A0A7K9IFQ4-F1
#
_cell.length_a   1.000
_cell.length_b   1.000
_cell.length_c   1.000
_cell.angle_alpha   90.00
_cell.angle_beta   90.00
_cell.angle_gamma   90.00
#
_symmetry.space_group_name_H-M   'P 1'
#
loop_
_entity.id
_entity.type
_entity.pdbx_description
1 polymer ?
#
loop_
_entity_poly.entity_id
_entity_poly.type
_entity_poly.pdbx_seq_one_letter_code
_entity_poly.pdbx_strand_id
1 'polypeptide(L)'
;MSQFIVQCLNPYRKPDCKVGRITTTEDFKHLARKLTHGVMNKELKYCKNPEDLECNENVKHKTKEYIKKYMQKFGILYKPKEDTELE
;
A
#
# COMPACT_ATOMS: atom_id res chain seq x y z
N MET A 1 -3.23 -8.61 -7.77
CA MET A 1 -2.80 -7.88 -6.55
C MET A 1 -2.63 -6.38 -6.77
N SER A 2 -1.82 -5.95 -7.75
CA SER A 2 -1.54 -4.54 -8.04
C SER A 2 -2.79 -3.67 -8.27
N GLN A 3 -3.76 -4.16 -9.05
CA GLN A 3 -5.06 -3.48 -9.26
C GLN A 3 -5.81 -3.22 -7.95
N PHE A 4 -5.78 -4.16 -7.01
CA PHE A 4 -6.46 -4.00 -5.71
C PHE A 4 -5.79 -2.92 -4.86
N ILE A 5 -4.46 -2.88 -4.82
CA ILE A 5 -3.71 -1.84 -4.12
C ILE A 5 -3.99 -0.46 -4.73
N VAL A 6 -4.01 -0.34 -6.06
CA VAL A 6 -4.38 0.90 -6.74
C VAL A 6 -5.78 1.36 -6.33
N GLN A 7 -6.76 0.44 -6.25
CA GLN A 7 -8.10 0.74 -5.76
C GLN A 7 -8.10 1.22 -4.31
N CYS A 8 -7.31 0.59 -3.43
CA CYS A 8 -7.14 1.02 -2.04
C CYS A 8 -6.46 2.39 -1.91
N LEU A 9 -5.61 2.77 -2.86
CA LEU A 9 -4.87 4.04 -2.82
C LEU A 9 -5.64 5.21 -3.44
N ASN A 10 -6.63 4.97 -4.30
CA ASN A 10 -7.44 6.02 -4.94
C ASN A 10 -8.06 7.03 -3.96
N PRO A 11 -8.60 6.62 -2.78
CA PRO A 11 -9.10 7.57 -1.78
C PRO A 11 -8.04 8.57 -1.31
N TYR A 12 -6.78 8.16 -1.23
CA TYR A 12 -5.68 8.99 -0.75
C TYR A 12 -5.26 10.07 -1.77
N ARG A 13 -5.69 9.98 -3.03
CA ARG A 13 -5.52 11.04 -4.02
C ARG A 13 -6.60 12.11 -3.98
N LYS A 14 -7.70 11.87 -3.25
CA LYS A 14 -8.79 12.84 -3.20
C LYS A 14 -8.35 14.10 -2.44
N PRO A 15 -8.82 15.29 -2.85
CA PRO A 15 -8.46 16.53 -2.18
C PRO A 15 -8.94 16.59 -0.71
N ASP A 16 -10.02 15.87 -0.40
CA ASP A 16 -10.61 15.76 0.94
C ASP A 16 -9.88 14.75 1.86
N CYS A 17 -8.84 14.05 1.35
CA CYS A 17 -8.10 13.10 2.17
C CYS A 17 -7.29 13.83 3.25
N LYS A 18 -7.58 13.50 4.52
CA LYS A 18 -7.00 14.17 5.70
C LYS A 18 -5.71 13.54 6.21
N VAL A 19 -5.35 12.36 5.72
CA VAL A 19 -4.21 11.56 6.18
C VAL A 19 -3.52 10.92 4.97
N GLY A 20 -2.20 11.00 4.90
CA GLY A 20 -1.39 10.40 3.84
C GLY A 20 -1.80 10.83 2.44
N ARG A 21 -2.34 12.05 2.26
CA ARG A 21 -2.84 12.49 0.95
C ARG A 21 -1.69 12.52 -0.06
N ILE A 22 -1.90 11.87 -1.20
CA ILE A 22 -0.95 11.77 -2.30
C ILE A 22 -1.23 12.91 -3.29
N THR A 23 -0.23 13.76 -3.53
CA THR A 23 -0.38 14.97 -4.35
C THR A 23 0.05 14.75 -5.79
N THR A 24 1.07 13.91 -6.03
CA THR A 24 1.60 13.68 -7.37
C THR A 24 1.23 12.31 -7.93
N THR A 25 1.26 12.22 -9.26
CA THR A 25 1.03 10.92 -9.93
C THR A 25 2.23 9.98 -9.75
N GLU A 26 3.43 10.53 -9.67
CA GLU A 26 4.67 9.79 -9.46
C GLU A 26 4.67 9.09 -8.10
N ASP A 27 4.38 9.83 -7.02
CA ASP A 27 4.30 9.29 -5.66
C ASP A 27 3.33 8.12 -5.59
N PHE A 28 2.14 8.27 -6.19
CA PHE A 28 1.16 7.19 -6.20
C PHE A 28 1.64 5.93 -6.93
N LYS A 29 2.29 6.09 -8.09
CA LYS A 29 2.82 4.95 -8.86
C LYS A 29 3.91 4.25 -8.05
N HIS A 30 4.78 5.03 -7.42
CA HIS A 30 5.82 4.53 -6.53
C HIS A 30 5.20 3.77 -5.35
N LEU A 31 4.23 4.37 -4.66
CA LEU A 31 3.55 3.80 -3.51
C LEU A 31 2.82 2.50 -3.86
N ALA A 32 2.09 2.47 -4.97
CA ALA A 32 1.39 1.29 -5.44
C ALA A 32 2.37 0.14 -5.69
N ARG A 33 3.53 0.42 -6.30
CA ARG A 33 4.58 -0.57 -6.54
C ARG A 33 5.22 -1.04 -5.23
N LYS A 34 5.59 -0.12 -4.35
CA LYS A 34 6.20 -0.41 -3.04
C LYS A 34 5.28 -1.26 -2.17
N LEU A 35 4.02 -0.88 -2.03
CA LEU A 35 3.04 -1.64 -1.26
C LEU A 35 2.75 -3.02 -1.89
N THR A 36 2.73 -3.12 -3.22
CA THR A 36 2.60 -4.43 -3.90
C THR A 36 3.77 -5.35 -3.56
N HIS A 37 5.00 -4.84 -3.64
CA HIS A 37 6.18 -5.59 -3.24
C HIS A 37 6.17 -5.93 -1.75
N GLY A 38 5.81 -4.98 -0.88
CA GLY A 38 5.80 -5.17 0.57
C GLY A 38 4.81 -6.24 1.01
N VAL A 39 3.60 -6.24 0.44
CA VAL A 39 2.61 -7.29 0.69
C VAL A 39 3.11 -8.63 0.15
N MET A 40 3.58 -8.68 -1.11
CA MET A 40 4.04 -9.92 -1.71
C MET A 40 5.21 -10.53 -0.94
N ASN A 41 6.19 -9.73 -0.50
CA ASN A 41 7.29 -10.20 0.35
C ASN A 41 6.83 -10.74 1.70
N LYS A 42 5.86 -10.08 2.35
CA LYS A 42 5.30 -10.57 3.62
C LYS A 42 4.63 -11.91 3.43
N GLU A 43 3.84 -12.01 2.38
CA GLU A 43 2.94 -13.12 2.13
C GLU A 43 3.76 -14.33 1.61
N LEU A 44 4.87 -14.10 0.88
CA LEU A 44 5.90 -15.11 0.55
C LEU A 44 6.66 -15.65 1.79
N LYS A 45 6.72 -14.92 2.92
CA LYS A 45 7.27 -15.50 4.16
C LYS A 45 6.33 -16.53 4.80
N TYR A 46 5.03 -16.44 4.50
CA TYR A 46 4.01 -17.36 5.02
C TYR A 46 3.64 -18.45 4.01
N CYS A 47 3.82 -18.20 2.71
CA CYS A 47 3.63 -19.20 1.64
C CYS A 47 4.96 -19.89 1.30
N LYS A 48 5.00 -21.22 1.42
CA LYS A 48 6.19 -22.00 1.00
C LYS A 48 6.42 -21.97 -0.51
N ASN A 49 5.34 -21.80 -1.30
CA ASN A 49 5.38 -21.76 -2.75
C ASN A 49 4.74 -20.46 -3.26
N PRO A 50 5.36 -19.75 -4.22
CA PRO A 50 4.84 -18.49 -4.77
C PRO A 50 3.54 -18.67 -5.57
N GLU A 51 3.28 -19.88 -6.03
CA GLU A 51 2.08 -20.31 -6.77
C GLU A 51 0.85 -20.52 -5.87
N ASP A 52 1.05 -20.70 -4.56
CA ASP A 52 -0.03 -20.77 -3.56
C ASP A 52 -0.52 -19.37 -3.14
N LEU A 53 0.17 -18.32 -3.58
CA LEU A 53 -0.10 -16.93 -3.23
C LEU A 53 -1.33 -16.39 -3.98
N GLU A 54 -2.51 -16.73 -3.48
CA GLU A 54 -3.76 -16.22 -4.03
C GLU A 54 -4.18 -14.87 -3.41
N CYS A 55 -4.65 -13.95 -4.26
CA CYS A 55 -5.32 -12.72 -3.81
C CYS A 55 -6.77 -13.02 -3.36
N ASN A 56 -6.91 -13.80 -2.30
CA ASN A 56 -8.19 -14.12 -1.67
C ASN A 56 -8.70 -12.99 -0.76
N GLU A 57 -9.91 -13.14 -0.21
CA GLU A 57 -10.52 -12.11 0.66
C GLU A 57 -9.69 -11.80 1.92
N ASN A 58 -9.06 -12.81 2.51
CA ASN A 58 -8.19 -12.64 3.68
C ASN A 58 -6.97 -11.77 3.34
N VAL A 59 -6.30 -12.06 2.22
CA VAL A 59 -5.17 -11.27 1.71
C VAL A 59 -5.60 -9.84 1.37
N LYS A 60 -6.77 -9.66 0.75
CA LYS A 60 -7.36 -8.33 0.47
C LYS A 60 -7.62 -7.54 1.76
N HIS A 61 -8.19 -8.18 2.77
CA HIS A 61 -8.48 -7.53 4.06
C HIS A 61 -7.19 -7.10 4.76
N LYS A 62 -6.21 -8.01 4.90
CA LYS A 62 -4.88 -7.71 5.47
C LYS A 62 -4.18 -6.59 4.72
N THR A 63 -4.25 -6.61 3.39
CA THR A 63 -3.66 -5.58 2.53
C THR A 63 -4.29 -4.22 2.77
N LYS A 64 -5.62 -4.14 2.84
CA LYS A 64 -6.33 -2.89 3.09
C LYS A 64 -5.94 -2.30 4.45
N GLU A 65 -5.90 -3.12 5.50
CA GLU A 65 -5.50 -2.68 6.83
C GLU A 65 -4.02 -2.29 6.88
N TYR A 66 -3.15 -3.01 6.17
CA TYR A 66 -1.74 -2.66 6.05
C TYR A 66 -1.55 -1.30 5.38
N ILE A 67 -2.20 -1.05 4.23
CA ILE A 67 -2.16 0.24 3.53
C ILE A 67 -2.69 1.33 4.44
N LYS A 68 -3.81 1.10 5.13
CA LYS A 68 -4.39 2.08 6.05
C LYS A 68 -3.41 2.47 7.16
N LYS A 69 -2.82 1.49 7.84
CA LYS A 69 -1.82 1.70 8.89
C LYS A 69 -0.57 2.39 8.34
N TYR A 70 -0.14 2.01 7.13
CA TYR A 70 1.01 2.62 6.46
C TYR A 70 0.74 4.11 6.20
N MET A 71 -0.40 4.43 5.60
CA MET A 71 -0.79 5.80 5.29
C MET A 71 -1.02 6.65 6.55
N GLN A 72 -1.45 6.05 7.66
CA GLN A 72 -1.58 6.71 8.96
C GLN A 72 -0.25 7.10 9.61
N LYS A 73 0.88 6.50 9.20
CA LYS A 73 2.20 6.94 9.66
C LYS A 73 2.56 8.30 9.08
N PHE A 74 2.01 8.62 7.91
CA PHE A 74 2.14 9.93 7.33
C PHE A 74 1.11 10.87 7.97
N GLY A 75 1.50 12.14 8.13
CA GLY A 75 0.58 13.19 8.56
C GLY A 75 -0.49 13.48 7.50
N ILE A 76 -0.81 14.76 7.30
CA ILE A 76 -1.86 15.15 6.35
C ILE A 76 -1.50 14.76 4.90
N LEU A 77 -0.23 14.92 4.54
CA LEU A 77 0.30 14.63 3.21
C LEU A 77 1.26 13.44 3.28
N TYR A 78 1.25 12.61 2.24
CA TYR A 78 2.29 11.62 2.01
C TYR A 78 3.62 12.32 1.71
N LYS A 79 4.70 11.91 2.38
CA LYS A 79 6.06 12.41 2.12
C LYS A 79 7.00 11.26 1.79
N PRO A 80 7.52 11.16 0.55
CA PRO A 80 8.39 10.05 0.13
C PRO A 80 9.73 10.00 0.87
N LYS A 81 10.18 11.11 1.48
CA LYS A 81 11.38 11.10 2.33
C LYS A 81 11.16 10.29 3.61
N GLU A 82 10.04 10.50 4.30
CA GLU A 82 9.66 9.75 5.52
C GLU A 82 9.35 8.28 5.19
N ASP A 83 8.94 7.99 3.96
CA ASP A 83 8.66 6.64 3.45
C ASP A 83 9.91 5.73 3.39
N THR A 84 11.09 6.32 3.16
CA THR A 84 12.37 5.60 3.05
C THR A 84 12.93 5.24 4.43
N GLU A 85 12.52 5.94 5.49
CA GLU A 85 12.95 5.69 6.88
C GLU A 85 12.08 4.64 7.61
N LEU A 86 11.00 4.18 6.99
CA LEU A 86 10.06 3.21 7.56
C LEU A 86 10.39 1.74 7.25
N GLU A 87 11.60 1.46 6.73
CA GLU A 87 12.12 0.12 6.42
C GLU A 87 12.58 -0.69 7.65
#